data_AF-A0A7L3SAU5-F1
#
_entry.id   AF-A0A7L3SAU5-F1
#
_cell.length_a   1.000
_cell.length_b   1.000
_cell.length_c   1.000
_cell.angle_alpha   90.00
_cell.angle_beta   90.00
_cell.angle_gamma   90.00
#
_symmetry.space_group_name_H-M   'P 1'
#
loop_
_entity.id
_entity.type
_entity.pdbx_description
1 polymer ?
#
loop_
_entity_poly.entity_id
_entity_poly.type
_entity_poly.pdbx_seq_one_letter_code
_entity_poly.pdbx_strand_id
1 'polypeptide(L)' 'VRVVSEGRTQYFALHGKTGHLVTAERIDREQLCESVEQCVLRCEVIMEEEM' A
#
# COMPACT_ATOMS: atom_id res chain seq x y z
N VAL A 1 7.02 2.69 -12.07
CA VAL A 1 6.00 2.99 -11.04
C VAL A 1 6.25 2.16 -9.79
N ARG A 2 6.39 2.80 -8.62
CA ARG A 2 6.64 2.14 -7.33
C ARG A 2 5.62 2.61 -6.29
N VAL A 3 5.04 1.67 -5.55
CA VAL A 3 4.20 1.95 -4.37
C VAL A 3 5.07 1.89 -3.13
N VAL A 4 5.03 2.93 -2.30
CA VAL A 4 5.76 3.02 -1.04
C VAL A 4 4.72 3.12 0.08
N SER A 5 4.76 2.18 1.03
CA SER A 5 3.93 2.23 2.24
C SER A 5 4.78 2.78 3.38
N GLU A 6 4.18 3.52 4.31
CA GLU A 6 4.85 3.94 5.55
C GLU A 6 5.02 2.69 6.44
N GLY A 7 6.16 2.02 6.30
CA GLY A 7 6.46 0.73 6.94
C GLY A 7 7.49 -0.11 6.16
N ARG A 8 8.04 -1.16 6.78
CA ARG A 8 9.00 -2.07 6.12
C ARG A 8 8.37 -2.97 5.06
N THR A 9 7.04 -3.10 5.03
CA THR A 9 6.30 -4.06 4.20
C THR A 9 5.45 -3.37 3.15
N GLN A 10 5.51 -3.84 1.90
CA GLN A 10 4.68 -3.33 0.80
C GLN A 10 3.34 -4.09 0.76
N TYR A 11 2.35 -3.59 1.50
CA TYR A 11 1.00 -4.18 1.50
C TYR A 11 0.24 -3.97 0.17
N PHE A 12 0.60 -2.93 -0.57
CA PHE A 12 -0.09 -2.52 -1.79
C PHE A 12 0.85 -2.57 -2.99
N ALA A 13 0.30 -2.99 -4.13
CA ALA A 13 0.92 -2.91 -5.45
C ALA A 13 0.00 -2.16 -6.41
N LEU A 14 0.59 -1.59 -7.46
CA LEU A 14 -0.18 -0.93 -8.51
C LEU A 14 -0.32 -1.87 -9.71
N HIS A 15 -1.54 -2.05 -10.18
CA HIS A 15 -1.80 -2.77 -11.41
C HIS A 15 -1.45 -1.88 -12.62
N GLY A 16 -0.28 -2.14 -13.23
CA GLY A 16 0.31 -1.25 -14.24
C GLY A 16 -0.54 -0.99 -15.50
N LYS A 17 -1.52 -1.84 -15.81
CA LYS A 17 -2.41 -1.64 -16.97
C LYS A 17 -3.64 -0.78 -16.68
N THR A 18 -4.12 -0.77 -15.43
CA THR A 18 -5.38 -0.10 -15.07
C THR A 18 -5.17 1.06 -14.10
N GLY A 19 -4.00 1.15 -13.46
CA GLY A 19 -3.73 2.12 -12.40
C GLY A 19 -4.46 1.79 -11.09
N HIS A 20 -5.02 0.59 -10.96
CA HIS A 20 -5.73 0.20 -9.74
C HIS A 20 -4.72 -0.22 -8.66
N LEU A 21 -4.91 0.28 -7.44
CA LEU A 21 -4.18 -0.22 -6.28
C LEU A 21 -4.78 -1.56 -5.85
N VAL A 22 -3.93 -2.58 -5.73
CA VAL A 22 -4.29 -3.93 -5.31
C VAL A 22 -3.48 -4.31 -4.08
N THR A 23 -4.04 -5.14 -3.21
CA THR A 23 -3.31 -5.71 -2.08
C THR A 23 -2.33 -6.77 -2.58
N ALA A 24 -1.04 -6.58 -2.28
CA ALA A 24 0.04 -7.49 -2.65
C ALA A 24 0.33 -8.53 -1.57
N GLU A 25 0.13 -8.16 -0.31
CA GLU A 25 0.35 -9.01 0.85
C GLU A 25 -0.86 -9.00 1.80
N ARG A 26 -0.89 -9.97 2.72
CA ARG A 26 -1.92 -10.06 3.74
C ARG A 26 -1.82 -8.87 4.70
N ILE A 27 -2.90 -8.12 4.81
CA ILE A 27 -3.06 -7.04 5.79
C ILE A 27 -3.75 -7.62 7.02
N ASP A 28 -3.02 -7.72 8.12
CA ASP A 28 -3.56 -8.16 9.40
C ASP A 28 -3.79 -6.93 10.29
N ARG A 29 -5.06 -6.61 10.54
CA ARG A 29 -5.47 -5.39 11.25
C ARG A 29 -4.95 -5.40 12.68
N GLU A 30 -5.01 -6.55 13.34
CA GLU A 30 -4.59 -6.76 14.71
C GLU A 30 -3.07 -6.66 14.84
N GLN A 31 -2.29 -7.07 13.84
CA GLN A 31 -0.84 -6.86 13.83
C GLN A 31 -0.43 -5.41 13.54
N LEU A 32 -1.23 -4.66 12.78
CA LEU A 32 -0.88 -3.31 12.32
C LEU A 32 -1.35 -2.20 13.25
N CYS A 33 -2.57 -2.34 13.75
CA CYS A 33 -3.28 -1.31 14.51
C CYS A 33 -3.79 -1.81 15.85
N GLU A 34 -3.49 -3.07 16.21
CA GLU A 34 -3.89 -3.69 17.47
C GLU A 34 -5.40 -3.57 17.71
N SER A 35 -5.79 -2.73 18.68
CA SER A 35 -7.17 -2.54 19.14
C SER A 35 -7.78 -1.19 18.71
N VAL A 36 -7.13 -0.45 17.81
CA VAL A 36 -7.64 0.84 17.34
C VAL A 36 -8.94 0.66 16.54
N GLU A 37 -9.96 1.48 16.86
CA GLU A 37 -11.28 1.45 16.19
C GLU A 37 -11.17 1.75 14.69
N GLN A 38 -10.34 2.73 14.30
CA GLN A 38 -10.10 3.09 12.90
C GLN A 38 -8.63 2.93 12.52
N CYS A 39 -8.33 1.88 11.77
CA CYS A 39 -6.99 1.60 11.23
C CYS A 39 -6.86 2.19 9.83
N VAL A 40 -5.94 3.15 9.65
CA VAL A 40 -5.69 3.81 8.35
C VAL A 40 -4.27 3.52 7.93
N LEU A 41 -4.11 2.91 6.76
CA LEU A 41 -2.81 2.68 6.14
C LEU A 41 -2.55 3.78 5.10
N ARG A 42 -1.45 4.50 5.28
CA ARG A 42 -0.99 5.52 4.35
C ARG A 42 -0.03 4.89 3.34
N CYS A 43 -0.29 5.11 2.07
CA CYS A 43 0.61 4.72 1.00
C CYS A 43 0.75 5.84 -0.01
N GLU A 44 1.95 5.94 -0.56
CA GLU A 44 2.31 6.88 -1.60
C GLU A 44 2.59 6.10 -2.88
N VAL A 45 1.98 6.54 -3.99
CA VAL A 45 2.22 5.96 -5.30
C VAL A 45 3.09 6.91 -6.08
N ILE A 46 4.31 6.48 -6.39
CA ILE A 46 5.27 7.25 -7.19
C ILE A 46 5.25 6.69 -8.60
N MET A 47 4.66 7.45 -9.52
CA MET A 47 4.78 7.20 -10.95
C MET A 47 6.00 7.98 -11.44
N GLU A 48 7.08 7.27 -11.74
CA GLU A 48 8.15 7.86 -12.54
C GLU A 48 7.59 8.04 -13.95
N GLU A 49 7.41 9.30 -14.38
CA GLU A 49 7.28 9.62 -15.80
C GLU A 49 8.62 9.28 -16.47
N GLU A 50 8.63 8.27 -17.34
CA GLU A 50 9.68 8.18 -18.35
C GLU A 50 9.45 9.33 -19.34
N MET A 51 10.37 10.31 -19.35
CA MET A 51 10.51 11.29 -20.43
C MET A 51 10.94 10.61 -21.73
#